data_AF-A0A9Q0TFT2-F1
#
_entry.id   AF-A0A9Q0TFT2-F1
#
_cell.length_a   1.000
_cell.length_b   1.000
_cell.length_c   1.000
_cell.angle_alpha   90.00
_cell.angle_beta   90.00
_cell.angle_gamma   90.00
#
_symmetry.space_group_name_H-M   'P 1'
#
loop_
_entity.id
_entity.type
_entity.pdbx_description
1 polymer ?
#
loop_
_entity_poly.entity_id
_entity_poly.type
_entity_poly.pdbx_seq_one_letter_code
_entity_poly.pdbx_strand_id
1 'polypeptide(L)'
;MSAFYGPPKPESDMIALIHHAFTTGVTLLDTSDIYGPHTNEILLGKALKAGGLPFPIEATMGELKKLVEEGKIKYIGLSEASVSTIRRAHAVHPITAIQLEWSLWSRDVEEEIVPTCRELGIGIVVYKGDYRKDMARFRPENLEHNQQLFDRVNEIAARKQCTPSQLALAWIHHQGDDVCPIPGTTKIENFNQNVGALSLRLTPEEMAELESIASSDAVRGERSEDGFSTFKDSDTPPLSSWKAI
;
A
#
# COMPACT_ATOMS: atom_id res chain seq x y z
N MET A 1 -11.38 3.61 -3.54
CA MET A 1 -10.28 2.64 -3.68
C MET A 1 -9.59 2.83 -5.02
N SER A 2 -8.27 2.67 -5.00
CA SER A 2 -7.31 3.29 -5.92
C SER A 2 -7.69 3.40 -7.40
N ALA A 3 -7.39 4.56 -8.01
CA ALA A 3 -7.42 4.76 -9.46
C ALA A 3 -6.54 3.74 -10.21
N PHE A 4 -5.59 3.11 -9.51
CA PHE A 4 -4.72 2.05 -10.02
C PHE A 4 -5.39 0.67 -10.16
N TYR A 5 -6.63 0.49 -9.66
CA TYR A 5 -7.35 -0.79 -9.74
C TYR A 5 -8.45 -0.81 -10.81
N GLY A 6 -8.38 0.09 -11.79
CA GLY A 6 -9.35 0.22 -12.88
C GLY A 6 -10.39 1.32 -12.61
N PRO A 7 -11.49 1.37 -13.40
CA PRO A 7 -12.48 2.43 -13.27
C PRO A 7 -13.13 2.42 -11.88
N PRO A 8 -13.47 3.62 -11.35
CA PRO A 8 -14.09 3.72 -10.04
C PRO A 8 -15.40 2.93 -9.99
N LYS A 9 -15.61 2.24 -8.87
CA LYS A 9 -16.81 1.43 -8.60
C LYS A 9 -17.83 2.21 -7.77
N PRO A 10 -19.10 1.75 -7.72
CA PRO A 10 -20.11 2.36 -6.87
C PRO A 10 -19.65 2.45 -5.42
N GLU A 11 -19.88 3.62 -4.81
CA GLU A 11 -19.44 3.93 -3.45
C GLU A 11 -19.98 2.94 -2.41
N SER A 12 -21.26 2.55 -2.54
CA SER A 12 -21.91 1.56 -1.67
C SER A 12 -21.14 0.26 -1.58
N ASP A 13 -20.60 -0.21 -2.70
CA ASP A 13 -19.89 -1.48 -2.80
C ASP A 13 -18.53 -1.40 -2.12
N MET A 14 -17.89 -0.22 -2.20
CA MET A 14 -16.59 0.00 -1.58
C MET A 14 -16.72 0.22 -0.06
N ILE A 15 -17.80 0.84 0.41
CA ILE A 15 -18.14 0.92 1.84
C ILE A 15 -18.40 -0.48 2.40
N ALA A 16 -19.22 -1.27 1.69
CA ALA A 16 -19.49 -2.65 2.07
C ALA A 16 -18.20 -3.48 2.15
N LEU A 17 -17.24 -3.26 1.24
CA LEU A 17 -15.94 -3.90 1.33
C LEU A 17 -15.15 -3.49 2.58
N ILE A 18 -15.09 -2.20 2.90
CA ILE A 18 -14.36 -1.71 4.08
C ILE A 18 -14.98 -2.28 5.37
N HIS A 19 -16.31 -2.30 5.48
CA HIS A 19 -17.01 -2.95 6.59
C HIS A 19 -16.65 -4.43 6.69
N HIS A 20 -16.66 -5.13 5.55
CA HIS A 20 -16.30 -6.53 5.47
C HIS A 20 -14.83 -6.78 5.88
N ALA A 21 -13.93 -5.84 5.60
CA ALA A 21 -12.55 -5.93 6.06
C ALA A 21 -12.44 -5.87 7.58
N PHE A 22 -13.15 -4.95 8.23
CA PHE A 22 -13.19 -4.85 9.69
C PHE A 22 -13.81 -6.08 10.36
N THR A 23 -14.95 -6.57 9.85
CA THR A 23 -15.59 -7.76 10.42
C THR A 23 -14.73 -9.01 10.28
N THR A 24 -13.85 -9.03 9.28
CA THR A 24 -12.88 -10.11 9.05
C THR A 24 -11.59 -9.95 9.87
N GLY A 25 -11.46 -8.88 10.65
CA GLY A 25 -10.34 -8.69 11.60
C GLY A 25 -9.19 -7.82 11.09
N VAL A 26 -9.33 -7.16 9.93
CA VAL A 26 -8.34 -6.18 9.45
C VAL A 26 -8.42 -4.92 10.32
N THR A 27 -7.29 -4.53 10.90
CA THR A 27 -7.17 -3.36 11.79
C THR A 27 -6.22 -2.29 11.26
N LEU A 28 -5.51 -2.57 10.15
CA LEU A 28 -4.62 -1.63 9.47
C LEU A 28 -5.23 -1.22 8.14
N LEU A 29 -5.46 0.08 7.97
CA LEU A 29 -5.94 0.67 6.72
C LEU A 29 -4.89 1.64 6.18
N ASP A 30 -4.58 1.47 4.90
CA ASP A 30 -3.72 2.37 4.13
C ASP A 30 -4.59 3.12 3.10
N THR A 31 -4.46 4.44 3.04
CA THR A 31 -5.18 5.31 2.10
C THR A 31 -4.27 6.43 1.60
N SER A 32 -4.65 7.08 0.50
CA SER A 32 -3.94 8.17 -0.17
C SER A 32 -4.87 9.00 -1.05
N ASP A 33 -4.68 10.32 -1.12
CA ASP A 33 -5.45 11.17 -2.06
C ASP A 33 -5.17 10.80 -3.52
N ILE A 34 -4.00 10.22 -3.85
CA ILE A 34 -3.74 9.73 -5.21
C ILE A 34 -4.66 8.55 -5.57
N TYR A 35 -5.15 7.82 -4.57
CA TYR A 35 -5.97 6.62 -4.77
C TYR A 35 -7.40 6.96 -5.27
N GLY A 36 -7.61 8.18 -5.75
CA GLY A 36 -8.86 8.70 -6.29
C GLY A 36 -8.94 10.14 -5.86
N PRO A 37 -8.60 11.12 -6.73
CA PRO A 37 -8.48 12.52 -6.33
C PRO A 37 -9.67 12.97 -5.48
N HIS A 38 -9.44 13.21 -4.19
CA HIS A 38 -10.43 13.63 -3.18
C HIS A 38 -11.59 12.65 -2.88
N THR A 39 -11.55 11.40 -3.34
CA THR A 39 -12.70 10.46 -3.23
C THR A 39 -12.44 9.28 -2.30
N ASN A 40 -11.18 8.86 -2.12
CA ASN A 40 -10.86 7.67 -1.35
C ASN A 40 -11.03 7.88 0.17
N GLU A 41 -10.55 9.01 0.69
CA GLU A 41 -10.74 9.37 2.09
C GLU A 41 -12.21 9.64 2.44
N ILE A 42 -12.98 10.23 1.51
CA ILE A 42 -14.43 10.41 1.66
C ILE A 42 -15.13 9.05 1.77
N LEU A 43 -14.75 8.11 0.91
CA LEU A 43 -15.27 6.76 0.93
C LEU A 43 -14.94 6.05 2.26
N LEU A 44 -13.72 6.22 2.77
CA LEU A 44 -13.31 5.65 4.04
C LEU A 44 -14.08 6.26 5.21
N GLY A 45 -14.26 7.59 5.22
CA GLY A 45 -15.09 8.29 6.20
C GLY A 45 -16.53 7.79 6.21
N LYS A 46 -17.13 7.60 5.03
CA LYS A 46 -18.48 7.03 4.90
C LYS A 46 -18.55 5.58 5.41
N ALA A 47 -17.53 4.78 5.15
CA ALA A 47 -17.44 3.43 5.70
C ALA A 47 -17.27 3.42 7.22
N LEU A 48 -16.62 4.41 7.82
CA LEU A 48 -16.45 4.48 9.27
C LEU A 48 -17.65 5.08 10.03
N LYS A 49 -18.79 5.34 9.34
CA LYS A 49 -19.97 6.08 9.83
C LYS A 49 -19.72 7.57 10.12
N ALA A 50 -18.99 8.26 9.26
CA ALA A 50 -19.05 9.72 9.12
C ALA A 50 -19.73 10.07 7.78
N GLY A 51 -20.88 10.73 7.82
CA GLY A 51 -21.69 11.07 6.63
C GLY A 51 -20.96 11.98 5.63
N GLY A 52 -21.40 11.98 4.36
CA GLY A 52 -20.70 12.62 3.24
C GLY A 52 -20.83 14.15 3.10
N LEU A 53 -20.07 14.68 2.13
CA LEU A 53 -19.64 16.09 1.89
C LEU A 53 -18.46 16.50 2.78
N PRO A 54 -17.59 17.46 2.39
CA PRO A 54 -16.22 17.54 2.92
C PRO A 54 -16.28 17.82 4.42
N PHE A 55 -16.07 16.77 5.20
CA PHE A 55 -15.97 16.89 6.64
C PHE A 55 -14.69 17.68 6.92
N PRO A 56 -14.72 18.66 7.83
CA PRO A 56 -13.49 19.23 8.37
C PRO A 56 -12.61 18.06 8.83
N ILE A 57 -11.33 18.06 8.43
CA ILE A 57 -10.38 17.00 8.78
C ILE A 57 -10.38 16.71 10.29
N GLU A 58 -10.69 17.72 11.10
CA GLU A 58 -10.85 17.66 12.55
C GLU A 58 -11.94 16.68 13.00
N ALA A 59 -13.07 16.63 12.29
CA ALA A 59 -14.16 15.73 12.63
C ALA A 59 -13.82 14.29 12.24
N THR A 60 -13.15 14.07 11.09
CA THR A 60 -12.58 12.75 10.73
C THR A 60 -11.57 12.29 11.77
N MET A 61 -10.64 13.16 12.15
CA MET A 61 -9.65 12.89 13.18
C MET A 61 -10.28 12.64 14.56
N GLY A 62 -11.41 13.29 14.86
CA GLY A 62 -12.18 13.06 16.08
C GLY A 62 -12.75 11.64 16.16
N GLU A 63 -13.27 11.10 15.07
CA GLU A 63 -13.75 9.71 15.03
C GLU A 63 -12.58 8.71 15.05
N LEU A 64 -11.51 8.97 14.29
CA LEU A 64 -10.31 8.11 14.32
C LEU A 64 -9.68 8.09 15.71
N LYS A 65 -9.66 9.22 16.42
CA LYS A 65 -9.21 9.30 17.81
C LYS A 65 -10.02 8.39 18.72
N LYS A 66 -11.35 8.32 18.58
CA LYS A 66 -12.17 7.36 19.35
C LYS A 66 -11.76 5.93 19.07
N LEU A 67 -11.47 5.58 17.82
CA LEU A 67 -11.00 4.23 17.48
C LEU A 67 -9.63 3.91 18.12
N VAL A 68 -8.75 4.92 18.25
CA VAL A 68 -7.50 4.79 19.02
C VAL A 68 -7.80 4.56 20.51
N GLU A 69 -8.70 5.35 21.10
CA GLU A 69 -9.10 5.23 22.51
C GLU A 69 -9.80 3.90 22.82
N GLU A 70 -10.58 3.37 21.87
CA GLU A 70 -11.22 2.05 21.93
C GLU A 70 -10.21 0.90 21.71
N GLY A 71 -8.95 1.21 21.40
CA GLY A 71 -7.89 0.23 21.15
C GLY A 71 -8.05 -0.54 19.83
N LYS A 72 -8.96 -0.09 18.95
CA LYS A 72 -9.23 -0.73 17.65
C LYS A 72 -8.14 -0.45 16.63
N ILE A 73 -7.51 0.72 16.73
CA ILE A 73 -6.34 1.11 15.95
C ILE A 73 -5.29 1.72 16.88
N LYS A 74 -4.00 1.67 16.50
CA LYS A 74 -2.91 2.20 17.34
C LYS A 74 -2.40 3.57 16.87
N TYR A 75 -2.46 3.82 15.57
CA TYR A 75 -1.84 4.96 14.92
C TYR A 75 -2.73 5.49 13.81
N ILE A 76 -2.57 6.77 13.50
CA ILE A 76 -3.28 7.43 12.40
C ILE A 76 -2.23 7.95 11.41
N GLY A 77 -2.35 7.51 10.16
CA GLY A 77 -1.61 8.05 9.03
C GLY A 77 -2.53 8.88 8.14
N LEU A 78 -1.93 9.80 7.41
CA LEU A 78 -2.56 10.54 6.33
C LEU A 78 -1.75 10.33 5.05
N SER A 79 -2.27 10.76 3.91
CA SER A 79 -1.52 10.60 2.68
C SER A 79 -1.95 11.61 1.63
N GLU A 80 -0.98 12.19 0.93
CA GLU A 80 -1.15 13.26 -0.08
C GLU A 80 -1.86 14.52 0.45
N ALA A 81 -1.85 14.70 1.78
CA ALA A 81 -2.54 15.79 2.45
C ALA A 81 -1.76 17.12 2.39
N SER A 82 -2.44 18.24 2.11
CA SER A 82 -1.85 19.59 2.16
C SER A 82 -1.34 19.98 3.56
N VAL A 83 -0.43 20.95 3.65
CA VAL A 83 0.06 21.51 4.94
C VAL A 83 -1.08 21.95 5.86
N SER A 84 -2.08 22.63 5.31
CA SER A 84 -3.25 23.08 6.07
C SER A 84 -4.02 21.90 6.68
N THR A 85 -4.23 20.85 5.89
CA THR A 85 -4.88 19.61 6.34
C THR A 85 -4.04 18.91 7.42
N ILE A 86 -2.73 18.75 7.20
CA ILE A 86 -1.81 18.12 8.15
C ILE A 86 -1.88 18.81 9.51
N ARG A 87 -1.77 20.13 9.56
CA ARG A 87 -1.76 20.90 10.81
C ARG A 87 -3.09 20.79 11.56
N ARG A 88 -4.21 20.92 10.85
CA ARG A 88 -5.55 20.81 11.41
C ARG A 88 -5.84 19.40 11.92
N ALA A 89 -5.37 18.38 11.21
CA ALA A 89 -5.50 16.99 11.63
C ALA A 89 -4.69 16.70 12.91
N HIS A 90 -3.42 17.09 12.88
CA HIS A 90 -2.46 16.86 13.97
C HIS A 90 -2.87 17.57 15.27
N ALA A 91 -3.58 18.70 15.16
CA ALA A 91 -4.15 19.40 16.32
C ALA A 91 -5.25 18.60 17.05
N VAL A 92 -5.94 17.67 16.38
CA VAL A 92 -6.99 16.83 16.98
C VAL A 92 -6.44 15.54 17.56
N HIS A 93 -5.54 14.87 16.84
CA HIS A 93 -4.80 13.71 17.30
C HIS A 93 -3.45 13.61 16.56
N PRO A 94 -2.35 13.21 17.23
CA PRO A 94 -1.04 13.12 16.58
C PRO A 94 -1.06 12.21 15.35
N ILE A 95 -0.66 12.77 14.20
CA ILE A 95 -0.44 12.01 12.98
C ILE A 95 0.92 11.31 13.07
N THR A 96 0.95 10.00 12.84
CA THR A 96 2.17 9.21 12.89
C THR A 96 2.97 9.31 11.59
N ALA A 97 2.28 9.27 10.45
CA ALA A 97 2.93 9.28 9.15
C ALA A 97 2.10 9.97 8.07
N ILE A 98 2.78 10.57 7.08
CA ILE A 98 2.24 11.07 5.82
C ILE A 98 2.82 10.23 4.68
N GLN A 99 1.98 9.60 3.87
CA GLN A 99 2.40 8.92 2.63
C GLN A 99 2.24 9.87 1.42
N LEU A 100 3.23 10.01 0.53
CA LEU A 100 3.12 10.86 -0.66
C LEU A 100 4.13 10.51 -1.78
N GLU A 101 3.93 11.04 -2.98
CA GLU A 101 4.95 10.97 -4.04
C GLU A 101 6.09 11.96 -3.75
N TRP A 102 7.30 11.43 -3.56
CA TRP A 102 8.51 12.24 -3.47
C TRP A 102 9.66 11.44 -4.08
N SER A 103 10.26 11.99 -5.13
CA SER A 103 11.38 11.34 -5.82
C SER A 103 12.30 12.39 -6.43
N LEU A 104 13.41 11.96 -7.04
CA LEU A 104 14.29 12.88 -7.76
C LEU A 104 13.56 13.69 -8.85
N TRP A 105 12.44 13.15 -9.37
CA TRP A 105 11.65 13.73 -10.45
C TRP A 105 10.37 14.45 -9.97
N SER A 106 10.02 14.33 -8.69
CA SER A 106 8.82 14.92 -8.07
C SER A 106 9.20 15.45 -6.69
N ARG A 107 9.55 16.75 -6.61
CA ARG A 107 10.15 17.40 -5.43
C ARG A 107 9.36 18.60 -4.90
N ASP A 108 8.17 18.82 -5.44
CA ASP A 108 7.24 19.89 -5.07
C ASP A 108 6.88 19.87 -3.58
N VAL A 109 6.86 18.70 -2.95
CA VAL A 109 6.58 18.55 -1.51
C VAL A 109 7.66 19.13 -0.59
N GLU A 110 8.87 19.41 -1.10
CA GLU A 110 9.98 19.99 -0.32
C GLU A 110 9.74 21.43 0.11
N GLU A 111 8.90 22.16 -0.63
CA GLU A 111 8.61 23.57 -0.37
C GLU A 111 7.87 23.75 0.96
N GLU A 112 6.84 22.94 1.21
CA GLU A 112 5.94 23.16 2.35
C GLU A 112 5.66 21.91 3.20
N ILE A 113 5.52 20.73 2.57
CA ILE A 113 5.09 19.51 3.26
C ILE A 113 6.22 18.94 4.13
N VAL A 114 7.42 18.79 3.56
CA VAL A 114 8.58 18.22 4.26
C VAL A 114 8.96 19.04 5.50
N PRO A 115 9.07 20.39 5.44
CA PRO A 115 9.28 21.20 6.64
C PRO A 115 8.17 21.03 7.67
N THR A 116 6.89 20.99 7.25
CA THR A 116 5.74 20.83 8.14
C THR A 116 5.75 19.48 8.87
N CYS A 117 6.03 18.38 8.17
CA CYS A 117 6.13 17.06 8.79
C CYS A 117 7.25 17.01 9.83
N ARG A 118 8.42 17.62 9.53
CA ARG A 118 9.56 17.69 10.46
C ARG A 118 9.24 18.52 11.70
N GLU A 119 8.58 19.67 11.52
CA GLU A 119 8.14 20.53 12.63
C GLU A 119 7.20 19.79 13.59
N LEU A 120 6.26 19.01 13.05
CA LEU A 120 5.24 18.30 13.82
C LEU A 120 5.68 16.89 14.30
N GLY A 121 6.89 16.44 13.96
CA GLY A 121 7.37 15.10 14.30
C GLY A 121 6.64 13.96 13.58
N ILE A 122 6.15 14.21 12.37
CA ILE A 122 5.39 13.25 11.54
C ILE A 122 6.36 12.51 10.60
N GLY A 123 6.23 11.17 10.51
CA GLY A 123 7.00 10.36 9.56
C GLY A 123 6.57 10.58 8.11
N ILE A 124 7.47 10.39 7.14
CA ILE A 124 7.17 10.53 5.71
C ILE A 124 7.37 9.17 5.02
N VAL A 125 6.35 8.68 4.32
CA VAL A 125 6.31 7.40 3.59
C VAL A 125 6.13 7.70 2.10
N VAL A 126 6.78 6.97 1.19
CA VAL A 126 6.95 7.43 -0.20
C VAL A 126 6.54 6.36 -1.24
N TYR A 127 5.86 6.72 -2.36
CA TYR A 127 5.43 5.76 -3.42
C TYR A 127 5.31 6.36 -4.86
N LYS A 128 4.93 5.55 -5.89
CA LYS A 128 4.64 5.92 -7.32
C LYS A 128 3.54 5.02 -8.00
N GLY A 129 2.76 5.51 -9.01
CA GLY A 129 1.51 4.91 -9.63
C GLY A 129 1.57 3.61 -10.50
N ASP A 130 0.52 3.14 -11.25
CA ASP A 130 0.53 1.82 -11.99
C ASP A 130 1.05 1.88 -13.45
N TYR A 131 2.25 1.34 -13.63
CA TYR A 131 3.11 1.44 -14.82
C TYR A 131 3.35 0.10 -15.54
N ARG A 132 2.55 -0.95 -15.24
CA ARG A 132 2.90 -2.33 -15.62
C ARG A 132 3.11 -2.60 -17.11
N LYS A 133 2.39 -1.90 -18.00
CA LYS A 133 2.51 -2.09 -19.47
C LYS A 133 3.85 -1.61 -20.02
N ASP A 134 4.46 -0.65 -19.33
CA ASP A 134 5.70 -0.03 -19.76
C ASP A 134 6.93 -0.72 -19.13
N MET A 135 6.71 -1.48 -18.05
CA MET A 135 7.74 -2.28 -17.40
C MET A 135 8.38 -3.28 -18.36
N ALA A 136 9.71 -3.36 -18.33
CA ALA A 136 10.51 -4.29 -19.12
C ALA A 136 10.02 -5.76 -19.03
N ARG A 137 9.51 -6.18 -17.86
CA ARG A 137 8.99 -7.54 -17.61
C ARG A 137 7.77 -7.93 -18.46
N PHE A 138 7.00 -6.95 -18.94
CA PHE A 138 5.78 -7.17 -19.72
C PHE A 138 5.93 -6.78 -21.20
N ARG A 139 7.14 -6.39 -21.63
CA ARG A 139 7.44 -6.18 -23.05
C ARG A 139 7.46 -7.51 -23.81
N PRO A 140 7.08 -7.54 -25.10
CA PRO A 140 6.93 -8.78 -25.87
C PRO A 140 8.15 -9.70 -25.80
N GLU A 141 9.37 -9.15 -25.81
CA GLU A 141 10.63 -9.92 -25.74
C GLU A 141 10.84 -10.71 -24.43
N ASN A 142 10.21 -10.27 -23.33
CA ASN A 142 10.33 -10.91 -22.01
C ASN A 142 9.06 -11.65 -21.60
N LEU A 143 7.92 -11.29 -22.18
CA LEU A 143 6.60 -11.77 -21.80
C LEU A 143 6.46 -13.29 -21.96
N GLU A 144 6.91 -13.86 -23.09
CA GLU A 144 6.80 -15.31 -23.35
C GLU A 144 7.57 -16.13 -22.31
N HIS A 145 8.78 -15.70 -21.95
CA HIS A 145 9.58 -16.33 -20.91
C HIS A 145 8.95 -16.19 -19.52
N ASN A 146 8.54 -14.98 -19.16
CA ASN A 146 7.94 -14.71 -17.84
C ASN A 146 6.57 -15.41 -17.68
N GLN A 147 5.84 -15.63 -18.78
CA GLN A 147 4.62 -16.41 -18.78
C GLN A 147 4.88 -17.87 -18.36
N GLN A 148 5.98 -18.50 -18.81
CA GLN A 148 6.33 -19.85 -18.39
C GLN A 148 6.59 -19.95 -16.88
N LEU A 149 7.20 -18.92 -16.29
CA LEU A 149 7.38 -18.84 -14.83
C LEU A 149 6.04 -18.71 -14.11
N PHE A 150 5.15 -17.86 -14.63
CA PHE A 150 3.79 -17.71 -14.11
C PHE A 150 2.99 -19.01 -14.19
N ASP A 151 3.14 -19.79 -15.27
CA ASP A 151 2.48 -21.08 -15.44
C ASP A 151 2.94 -22.09 -14.38
N ARG A 152 4.22 -22.10 -14.03
CA ARG A 152 4.73 -22.92 -12.90
C ARG A 152 4.15 -22.49 -11.56
N VAL A 153 3.96 -21.19 -11.32
CA VAL A 153 3.25 -20.70 -10.13
C VAL A 153 1.79 -21.18 -10.13
N ASN A 154 1.13 -21.18 -11.29
CA ASN A 154 -0.24 -21.70 -11.43
C ASN A 154 -0.32 -23.20 -11.09
N GLU A 155 0.67 -23.99 -11.48
CA GLU A 155 0.74 -25.42 -11.14
C GLU A 155 0.83 -25.66 -9.63
N ILE A 156 1.65 -24.88 -8.92
CA ILE A 156 1.75 -24.95 -7.46
C ILE A 156 0.43 -24.52 -6.82
N ALA A 157 -0.17 -23.43 -7.31
CA ALA A 157 -1.45 -22.92 -6.81
C ALA A 157 -2.57 -23.96 -6.99
N ALA A 158 -2.60 -24.65 -8.13
CA ALA A 158 -3.54 -25.73 -8.40
C ALA A 158 -3.34 -26.92 -7.44
N ARG A 159 -2.10 -27.35 -7.19
CA ARG A 159 -1.79 -28.39 -6.18
C ARG A 159 -2.27 -28.01 -4.77
N LYS A 160 -2.16 -26.72 -4.43
CA LYS A 160 -2.61 -26.15 -3.15
C LYS A 160 -4.10 -25.81 -3.10
N GLN A 161 -4.81 -25.96 -4.21
CA GLN A 161 -6.21 -25.58 -4.35
C GLN A 161 -6.47 -24.11 -3.96
N CYS A 162 -5.54 -23.23 -4.32
CA CYS A 162 -5.64 -21.79 -4.09
C CYS A 162 -5.42 -21.00 -5.39
N THR A 163 -5.70 -19.70 -5.36
CA THR A 163 -5.36 -18.84 -6.49
C THR A 163 -3.85 -18.51 -6.50
N PRO A 164 -3.28 -18.11 -7.65
CA PRO A 164 -1.90 -17.63 -7.71
C PRO A 164 -1.66 -16.40 -6.84
N SER A 165 -2.66 -15.52 -6.72
CA SER A 165 -2.61 -14.36 -5.83
C SER A 165 -2.55 -14.75 -4.36
N GLN A 166 -3.31 -15.77 -3.96
CA GLN A 166 -3.25 -16.32 -2.60
C GLN A 166 -1.90 -16.96 -2.32
N LEU A 167 -1.37 -17.74 -3.27
CA LEU A 167 -0.08 -18.39 -3.12
C LEU A 167 1.05 -17.35 -2.97
N ALA A 168 1.04 -16.30 -3.79
CA ALA A 168 2.02 -15.21 -3.71
C ALA A 168 1.94 -14.45 -2.38
N LEU A 169 0.72 -14.13 -1.92
CA LEU A 169 0.52 -13.45 -0.64
C LEU A 169 0.92 -14.34 0.55
N ALA A 170 0.61 -15.64 0.49
CA ALA A 170 1.03 -16.61 1.50
C ALA A 170 2.56 -16.73 1.56
N TRP A 171 3.24 -16.74 0.41
CA TRP A 171 4.71 -16.73 0.38
C TRP A 171 5.29 -15.50 1.09
N ILE A 172 4.71 -14.31 0.90
CA ILE A 172 5.12 -13.08 1.61
C ILE A 172 4.95 -13.25 3.13
N HIS A 173 3.80 -13.78 3.58
CA HIS A 173 3.57 -14.03 5.00
C HIS A 173 4.56 -15.02 5.62
N HIS A 174 5.11 -15.97 4.85
CA HIS A 174 6.07 -16.95 5.35
C HIS A 174 7.52 -16.42 5.41
N GLN A 175 7.78 -15.19 4.97
CA GLN A 175 9.12 -14.58 5.06
C GLN A 175 9.53 -14.22 6.49
N GLY A 176 8.56 -14.03 7.40
CA GLY A 176 8.82 -13.77 8.82
C GLY A 176 7.61 -13.19 9.56
N ASP A 177 7.64 -13.31 10.89
CA ASP A 177 6.60 -12.76 11.78
C ASP A 177 6.57 -11.22 11.78
N ASP A 178 7.62 -10.59 11.24
CA ASP A 178 7.79 -9.16 11.05
C ASP A 178 7.22 -8.64 9.72
N VAL A 179 6.61 -9.51 8.90
CA VAL A 179 6.11 -9.17 7.57
C VAL A 179 4.58 -9.01 7.56
N CYS A 180 4.12 -7.78 7.33
CA CYS A 180 2.69 -7.45 7.23
C CYS A 180 2.35 -6.88 5.82
N PRO A 181 1.96 -7.72 4.85
CA PRO A 181 1.57 -7.24 3.53
C PRO A 181 0.24 -6.47 3.56
N ILE A 182 0.10 -5.46 2.70
CA ILE A 182 -1.07 -4.58 2.58
C ILE A 182 -1.72 -4.70 1.18
N PRO A 183 -2.27 -5.87 0.81
CA PRO A 183 -2.80 -6.07 -0.53
C PRO A 183 -4.12 -5.29 -0.75
N GLY A 184 -4.09 -4.29 -1.63
CA GLY A 184 -5.27 -3.53 -2.03
C GLY A 184 -6.16 -4.30 -3.02
N THR A 185 -7.46 -4.02 -3.02
CA THR A 185 -8.43 -4.64 -3.94
C THR A 185 -9.70 -3.81 -4.06
N THR A 186 -10.40 -3.89 -5.20
CA THR A 186 -11.75 -3.30 -5.39
C THR A 186 -12.90 -4.30 -5.31
N LYS A 187 -12.65 -5.56 -4.96
CA LYS A 187 -13.65 -6.66 -4.99
C LYS A 187 -13.66 -7.41 -3.66
N ILE A 188 -14.85 -7.74 -3.16
CA ILE A 188 -15.02 -8.58 -1.95
C ILE A 188 -14.44 -9.97 -2.19
N GLU A 189 -14.62 -10.53 -3.38
CA GLU A 189 -14.08 -11.86 -3.72
C GLU A 189 -12.56 -11.87 -3.63
N ASN A 190 -11.90 -10.83 -4.16
CA ASN A 190 -10.45 -10.68 -4.07
C ASN A 190 -9.99 -10.41 -2.63
N PHE A 191 -10.77 -9.68 -1.83
CA PHE A 191 -10.46 -9.49 -0.41
C PHE A 191 -10.52 -10.80 0.36
N ASN A 192 -11.58 -11.59 0.14
CA ASN A 192 -11.71 -12.92 0.74
C ASN A 192 -10.59 -13.85 0.29
N GLN A 193 -10.15 -13.74 -0.97
CA GLN A 193 -8.95 -14.43 -1.43
C GLN A 193 -7.72 -13.99 -0.63
N ASN A 194 -7.47 -12.68 -0.50
CA ASN A 194 -6.34 -12.16 0.27
C ASN A 194 -6.34 -12.68 1.73
N VAL A 195 -7.49 -12.66 2.40
CA VAL A 195 -7.64 -13.24 3.75
C VAL A 195 -7.38 -14.74 3.75
N GLY A 196 -7.89 -15.47 2.76
CA GLY A 196 -7.66 -16.90 2.61
C GLY A 196 -6.20 -17.30 2.47
N ALA A 197 -5.31 -16.38 2.04
CA ALA A 197 -3.88 -16.63 1.99
C ALA A 197 -3.27 -16.91 3.37
N LEU A 198 -3.85 -16.36 4.46
CA LEU A 198 -3.40 -16.60 5.85
C LEU A 198 -3.56 -18.06 6.30
N SER A 199 -4.49 -18.78 5.67
CA SER A 199 -4.75 -20.20 5.96
C SER A 199 -3.80 -21.13 5.20
N LEU A 200 -3.09 -20.64 4.19
CA LEU A 200 -2.11 -21.44 3.47
C LEU A 200 -0.89 -21.69 4.35
N ARG A 201 -0.37 -22.91 4.27
CA ARG A 201 0.91 -23.29 4.85
C ARG A 201 1.80 -23.78 3.72
N LEU A 202 2.98 -23.19 3.61
CA LEU A 202 3.96 -23.55 2.60
C LEU A 202 5.05 -24.38 3.28
N THR A 203 5.34 -25.55 2.72
CA THR A 203 6.45 -26.37 3.20
C THR A 203 7.78 -25.75 2.77
N PRO A 204 8.90 -26.09 3.43
CA PRO A 204 10.23 -25.62 3.01
C PRO A 204 10.54 -25.94 1.54
N GLU A 205 10.08 -27.09 1.04
CA GLU A 205 10.27 -27.51 -0.34
C GLU A 205 9.49 -26.62 -1.32
N GLU A 206 8.26 -26.25 -0.98
CA GLU A 206 7.41 -25.38 -1.80
C GLU A 206 7.91 -23.93 -1.77
N MET A 207 8.41 -23.47 -0.61
CA MET A 207 9.10 -22.18 -0.50
C MET A 207 10.32 -22.14 -1.42
N ALA A 208 11.16 -23.16 -1.38
CA ALA A 208 12.33 -23.27 -2.24
C ALA A 208 11.96 -23.40 -3.73
N GLU A 209 10.88 -24.10 -4.05
CA GLU A 209 10.37 -24.20 -5.43
C GLU A 209 9.89 -22.83 -5.95
N LEU A 210 9.12 -22.09 -5.14
CA LEU A 210 8.67 -20.73 -5.47
C LEU A 210 9.83 -19.75 -5.63
N GLU A 211 10.82 -19.81 -4.74
CA GLU A 211 12.02 -18.98 -4.81
C GLU A 211 12.87 -19.29 -6.05
N SER A 212 12.96 -20.57 -6.44
CA SER A 212 13.59 -21.00 -7.68
C SER A 212 12.92 -20.39 -8.91
N ILE A 213 11.58 -20.42 -8.95
CA ILE A 213 10.79 -19.85 -10.06
C ILE A 213 10.93 -18.33 -10.13
N ALA A 214 10.87 -17.65 -8.97
CA ALA A 214 10.84 -16.19 -8.87
C ALA A 214 12.22 -15.56 -8.64
N SER A 215 13.31 -16.33 -8.78
CA SER A 215 14.67 -15.83 -8.60
C SER A 215 14.97 -14.67 -9.56
N SER A 216 15.82 -13.74 -9.11
CA SER A 216 16.22 -12.57 -9.92
C SER A 216 16.79 -12.95 -11.27
N ASP A 217 17.48 -14.09 -11.34
CA ASP A 217 18.14 -14.59 -12.54
C ASP A 217 17.16 -15.30 -13.48
N ALA A 218 16.02 -15.78 -12.95
CA ALA A 218 14.97 -16.41 -13.73
C ALA A 218 14.06 -15.39 -14.43
N VAL A 219 13.71 -14.27 -13.78
CA VAL A 219 12.77 -13.29 -14.34
C VAL A 219 13.46 -12.39 -15.36
N ARG A 220 12.94 -12.32 -16.59
CA ARG A 220 13.48 -11.44 -17.62
C ARG A 220 12.90 -10.03 -17.55
N GLY A 221 13.76 -9.04 -17.74
CA GLY A 221 13.41 -7.63 -17.69
C GLY A 221 13.53 -7.04 -16.29
N GLU A 222 14.06 -5.83 -16.22
CA GLU A 222 14.25 -5.12 -14.96
C GLU A 222 12.92 -4.87 -14.23
N ARG A 223 12.97 -4.88 -12.90
CA ARG A 223 11.83 -4.51 -12.05
C ARG A 223 11.48 -3.03 -12.18
N SER A 224 12.49 -2.21 -12.39
CA SER A 224 12.42 -0.76 -12.45
C SER A 224 13.15 -0.32 -13.72
N GLU A 225 12.59 0.62 -14.47
CA GLU A 225 13.32 1.21 -15.60
C GLU A 225 14.52 2.03 -15.10
N ASP A 226 15.55 2.15 -15.94
CA ASP A 226 16.71 3.01 -15.66
C ASP A 226 16.23 4.42 -15.28
N GLY A 227 16.62 4.90 -14.10
CA GLY A 227 16.16 6.20 -13.58
C GLY A 227 14.91 6.14 -12.70
N PHE A 228 14.65 5.04 -11.99
CA PHE A 228 13.81 5.06 -10.80
C PHE A 228 14.67 4.81 -9.56
N SER A 229 14.66 5.74 -8.61
CA SER A 229 15.32 5.55 -7.32
C SER A 229 14.72 4.36 -6.59
N THR A 230 15.56 3.40 -6.22
CA THR A 230 15.16 2.26 -5.39
C THR A 230 15.70 2.43 -3.97
N PHE A 231 15.42 1.49 -3.08
CA PHE A 231 16.02 1.47 -1.74
C PHE A 231 17.56 1.52 -1.77
N LYS A 232 18.19 1.06 -2.86
CA LYS A 232 19.65 1.05 -3.05
C LYS A 232 20.26 2.44 -3.20
N ASP A 233 19.48 3.40 -3.70
CA ASP A 233 19.95 4.75 -4.04
C ASP A 233 19.26 5.81 -3.15
N SER A 234 18.63 5.36 -2.07
CA SER A 234 17.87 6.19 -1.12
C SER A 234 18.63 6.41 0.20
N ASP A 235 19.96 6.35 0.17
CA ASP A 235 20.80 6.65 1.32
C ASP A 235 20.71 8.13 1.70
N THR A 236 20.69 8.41 3.00
CA THR A 236 20.75 9.77 3.52
C THR A 236 22.16 10.07 4.04
N PRO A 237 22.65 11.32 3.89
CA PRO A 237 23.99 11.67 4.35
C PRO A 237 24.15 11.43 5.87
N PRO A 238 25.30 10.91 6.33
CA PRO A 238 25.54 10.69 7.74
C PRO A 238 25.51 12.01 8.53
N LEU A 239 25.08 11.95 9.80
CA LEU A 239 24.97 13.13 10.68
C LEU A 239 26.27 13.97 10.74
N SER A 240 27.43 13.34 10.59
CA SER A 240 28.74 14.00 10.56
C SER A 240 28.99 14.88 9.34
N SER A 241 28.33 14.62 8.21
CA SER A 241 28.40 15.46 7.01
C SER A 241 27.35 16.56 7.00
N TRP A 242 26.44 16.56 7.99
CA TRP A 242 25.44 17.58 8.17
C TRP A 242 26.05 18.83 8.80
N LYS A 243 26.32 19.85 7.98
CA LYS A 243 26.59 21.21 8.49
C LYS A 243 25.27 21.91 8.69
N ALA A 244 24.92 22.19 9.95
CA ALA A 244 23.79 23.05 10.26
C ALA A 244 23.99 24.41 9.56
N ILE A 245 23.02 24.81 8.74
CA ILE A 245 22.90 26.17 8.20
C ILE A 245 22.08 26.97 9.20
#